data_AF-A0A6A5VYM7-F1
#
_entry.id   AF-A0A6A5VYM7-F1
#
_cell.length_a   1.000
_cell.length_b   1.000
_cell.length_c   1.000
_cell.angle_alpha   90.00
_cell.angle_beta   90.00
_cell.angle_gamma   90.00
#
_symmetry.space_group_name_H-M   'P 1'
#
loop_
_entity.id
_entity.type
_entity.pdbx_description
1 polymer ?
#
loop_
_entity_poly.entity_id
_entity_poly.type
_entity_poly.pdbx_seq_one_letter_code
_entity_poly.pdbx_strand_id
1 'polypeptide(L)'
;MRAGSPDFNIVDNDRQYPTAGCYVWAIALLIHRNAAYFKDPHAFIPERWLVGPEDSLYPKDLLHSAKTAWRPFEFGPRNCLGQTLAMLEIKTVLALTVREFDIRPAYDAWDKKHRICRLRTAFGERAYQVEGGGGGAHPSDRYPCTVTLAQ
;
A
#
# COMPACT_ATOMS: atom_id res chain seq x y z
N MET A 1 -0.34 11.71 -11.62
CA MET A 1 -0.25 11.95 -13.08
C MET A 1 0.42 13.29 -13.38
N ARG A 2 1.26 13.35 -14.41
CA ARG A 2 1.92 14.55 -14.93
C ARG A 2 1.84 14.51 -16.45
N ALA A 3 1.60 15.64 -17.11
CA ALA A 3 1.82 15.71 -18.54
C ALA A 3 3.33 15.60 -18.81
N GLY A 4 3.71 14.77 -19.78
CA GLY A 4 5.09 14.68 -20.24
C GLY A 4 5.48 15.90 -21.08
N SER A 5 6.78 16.02 -21.35
CA SER A 5 7.37 17.14 -22.10
C SER A 5 8.26 16.59 -23.22
N PRO A 6 8.39 17.30 -24.37
CA PRO A 6 9.40 17.00 -25.39
C PRO A 6 10.83 16.93 -24.84
N ASP A 7 11.12 17.71 -23.79
CA ASP A 7 12.47 17.83 -23.21
C ASP A 7 12.76 16.80 -22.11
N PHE A 8 11.83 15.88 -21.84
CA PHE A 8 11.95 14.91 -20.77
C PHE A 8 11.68 13.48 -21.25
N ASN A 9 12.66 12.62 -21.03
CA ASN A 9 12.57 11.18 -21.30
C ASN A 9 12.71 10.41 -19.98
N ILE A 10 11.91 9.35 -19.83
CA ILE A 10 12.14 8.36 -18.76
C ILE A 10 13.25 7.44 -19.23
N VAL A 11 14.22 7.14 -18.36
CA VAL A 11 15.34 6.23 -18.66
C VAL A 11 15.25 5.02 -17.74
N ASP A 12 15.28 3.82 -18.33
CA ASP A 12 15.33 2.56 -17.61
C ASP A 12 16.26 1.59 -18.35
N ASN A 13 17.30 1.07 -17.67
CA ASN A 13 18.33 0.18 -18.21
C ASN A 13 18.87 0.64 -19.58
N ASP A 14 19.37 1.89 -19.64
CA ASP A 14 19.89 2.57 -20.84
C ASP A 14 18.88 2.80 -21.98
N ARG A 15 17.63 2.37 -21.81
CA ARG A 15 16.54 2.63 -22.76
C ARG A 15 15.83 3.92 -22.41
N GLN A 16 15.66 4.78 -23.41
CA GLN A 16 14.91 6.03 -23.27
C GLN A 16 13.47 5.88 -23.77
N TYR A 17 12.54 6.45 -23.01
CA TYR A 17 11.12 6.49 -23.29
C TYR A 17 10.67 7.96 -23.39
N PRO A 18 10.37 8.45 -24.60
CA PRO A 18 9.86 9.81 -24.79
C PRO A 18 8.55 10.03 -24.04
N THR A 19 8.42 11.18 -23.38
CA THR A 19 7.18 11.51 -22.64
C THR A 19 6.28 12.51 -23.36
N ALA A 20 6.73 13.08 -24.47
CA ALA A 20 5.96 14.02 -25.29
C ALA A 20 4.60 13.43 -25.68
N GLY A 21 3.51 14.15 -25.41
CA GLY A 21 2.16 13.70 -25.71
C GLY A 21 1.63 12.58 -24.79
N CYS A 22 2.39 12.16 -23.78
CA CYS A 22 1.97 11.15 -22.81
C CYS A 22 1.66 11.78 -21.45
N TYR A 23 0.80 11.12 -20.68
CA TYR A 23 0.70 11.36 -19.24
C TYR A 23 1.55 10.34 -18.49
N VAL A 24 2.46 10.82 -17.66
CA VAL A 24 3.29 10.00 -16.79
C VAL A 24 2.58 9.80 -15.45
N TRP A 25 2.44 8.54 -15.04
CA TRP A 25 1.83 8.19 -13.78
C TRP A 25 2.71 7.20 -13.01
N ALA A 26 3.19 7.62 -11.84
CA ALA A 26 3.78 6.72 -10.86
C ALA A 26 2.66 5.91 -10.19
N ILE A 27 2.72 4.59 -10.30
CA ILE A 27 1.72 3.68 -9.73
C ILE A 27 2.32 3.05 -8.48
N ALA A 28 2.18 3.75 -7.34
CA ALA A 28 2.70 3.31 -6.05
C ALA A 28 2.25 1.88 -5.71
N LEU A 29 0.99 1.52 -6.03
CA LEU A 29 0.43 0.18 -5.81
C LEU A 29 1.28 -0.95 -6.44
N LEU A 30 1.81 -0.72 -7.65
CA LEU A 30 2.62 -1.70 -8.37
C LEU A 30 4.06 -1.70 -7.85
N ILE A 31 4.61 -0.51 -7.57
CA ILE A 31 5.96 -0.38 -6.99
C ILE A 31 6.04 -1.11 -5.65
N HIS A 32 5.05 -0.90 -4.77
CA HIS A 32 4.98 -1.53 -3.44
C HIS A 32 4.79 -3.05 -3.51
N ARG A 33 4.36 -3.57 -4.67
CA ARG A 33 4.13 -5.01 -4.90
C ARG A 33 5.19 -5.65 -5.81
N ASN A 34 6.27 -4.95 -6.13
CA ASN A 34 7.30 -5.47 -7.03
C ASN A 34 8.33 -6.32 -6.27
N ALA A 35 8.50 -7.57 -6.67
CA ALA A 35 9.45 -8.52 -6.09
C ALA A 35 10.92 -8.09 -6.27
N ALA A 36 11.21 -7.19 -7.21
CA ALA A 36 12.53 -6.58 -7.36
C ALA A 36 12.92 -5.73 -6.14
N TYR A 37 11.93 -5.16 -5.44
CA TYR A 37 12.16 -4.29 -4.28
C TYR A 37 11.81 -4.94 -2.95
N PHE A 38 10.74 -5.75 -2.91
CA PHE A 38 10.24 -6.36 -1.68
C PHE A 38 10.18 -7.89 -1.83
N LYS A 39 10.87 -8.63 -0.97
CA LYS A 39 10.74 -10.10 -0.88
C LYS A 39 9.30 -10.46 -0.47
N ASP A 40 8.68 -11.42 -1.15
CA ASP A 40 7.28 -11.84 -0.90
C ASP A 40 6.33 -10.62 -0.79
N PRO A 41 6.23 -9.80 -1.85
CA PRO A 41 5.63 -8.46 -1.79
C PRO A 41 4.12 -8.46 -1.51
N HIS A 42 3.47 -9.61 -1.66
CA HIS A 42 2.05 -9.78 -1.38
C HIS A 42 1.76 -10.23 0.07
N ALA A 43 2.79 -10.67 0.81
CA ALA A 43 2.66 -11.10 2.19
C ALA A 43 2.76 -9.91 3.16
N PHE A 44 1.89 -9.90 4.17
CA PHE A 44 1.97 -8.94 5.27
C PHE A 44 3.07 -9.36 6.26
N ILE A 45 4.26 -8.75 6.11
CA ILE A 45 5.44 -9.03 6.94
C ILE A 45 5.89 -7.72 7.60
N PRO A 46 5.41 -7.39 8.81
CA PRO A 46 5.83 -6.20 9.56
C PRO A 46 7.33 -6.17 9.87
N GLU A 47 7.93 -7.35 10.11
CA GLU A 47 9.32 -7.53 10.53
C GLU A 47 10.32 -7.02 9.49
N ARG A 48 9.91 -6.94 8.21
CA ARG A 48 10.71 -6.33 7.13
C ARG A 48 11.14 -4.89 7.42
N TRP A 49 10.42 -4.17 8.28
CA TRP A 49 10.76 -2.80 8.67
C TRP A 49 11.64 -2.72 9.93
N LEU A 50 11.94 -3.86 10.55
CA LEU A 50 12.70 -3.98 11.80
C LEU A 50 14.11 -4.53 11.59
N VAL A 51 14.43 -5.00 10.37
CA VAL A 51 15.72 -5.59 10.02
C VAL A 51 16.66 -4.58 9.36
N GLY A 52 17.97 -4.88 9.37
CA GLY A 52 19.01 -4.10 8.69
C GLY A 52 19.34 -4.60 7.29
N PRO A 53 20.18 -3.88 6.52
CA PRO A 53 20.52 -4.20 5.12
C PRO A 53 21.08 -5.61 4.86
N GLU A 54 21.65 -6.26 5.87
CA GLU A 54 22.19 -7.62 5.79
C GLU A 54 21.11 -8.71 5.74
N ASP A 55 19.87 -8.39 6.12
CA ASP A 55 18.76 -9.34 6.10
C ASP A 55 18.09 -9.40 4.72
N SER A 56 17.76 -10.61 4.27
CA SER A 56 17.03 -10.84 3.02
C SER A 56 15.65 -10.17 2.93
N LEU A 57 15.03 -9.84 4.07
CA LEU A 57 13.76 -9.15 4.16
C LEU A 57 13.90 -7.64 3.95
N TYR A 58 15.09 -7.07 4.14
CA TYR A 58 15.32 -5.64 3.96
C TYR A 58 14.96 -5.21 2.53
N PRO A 59 14.15 -4.15 2.34
CA PRO A 59 13.79 -3.68 1.01
C PRO A 59 15.02 -3.40 0.16
N LYS A 60 15.09 -4.04 -1.00
CA LYS A 60 16.17 -3.86 -1.97
C LYS A 60 15.84 -2.61 -2.77
N ASP A 61 16.72 -1.63 -2.80
CA ASP A 61 16.58 -0.48 -3.70
C ASP A 61 17.92 -0.22 -4.38
N LEU A 62 17.90 -0.21 -5.72
CA LEU A 62 19.09 -0.14 -6.57
C LEU A 62 19.49 1.29 -6.96
N LEU A 63 18.77 2.33 -6.49
CA LEU A 63 19.17 3.72 -6.68
C LEU A 63 19.29 4.46 -5.33
N HIS A 64 20.45 4.30 -4.69
CA HIS A 64 21.07 5.24 -3.74
C HIS A 64 20.34 5.61 -2.43
N SER A 65 19.14 5.08 -2.13
CA SER A 65 18.61 5.06 -0.77
C SER A 65 17.48 4.04 -0.63
N ALA A 66 17.49 3.21 0.42
CA ALA A 66 16.52 2.14 0.69
C ALA A 66 15.06 2.61 0.94
N LYS A 67 14.70 3.83 0.53
CA LYS A 67 13.45 4.51 0.86
C LYS A 67 12.72 5.07 -0.37
N THR A 68 13.15 4.79 -1.60
CA THR A 68 12.48 5.35 -2.78
C THR A 68 11.34 4.49 -3.30
N ALA A 69 11.38 3.17 -3.10
CA ALA A 69 10.29 2.28 -3.49
C ALA A 69 9.06 2.40 -2.57
N TRP A 70 9.26 2.52 -1.26
CA TRP A 70 8.17 2.72 -0.30
C TRP A 70 7.73 4.18 -0.24
N ARG A 71 6.61 4.49 -0.89
CA ARG A 71 6.09 5.86 -1.10
C ARG A 71 4.60 6.02 -0.75
N PRO A 72 4.18 5.75 0.49
CA PRO A 72 2.77 5.89 0.89
C PRO A 72 2.27 7.34 0.88
N PHE A 73 3.18 8.31 1.01
CA PHE A 73 2.87 9.75 1.02
C PHE A 73 3.50 10.49 -0.17
N GLU A 74 3.94 9.75 -1.19
CA GLU A 74 4.72 10.24 -2.32
C GLU A 74 6.04 10.94 -1.93
N PHE A 75 6.83 11.35 -2.92
CA PHE A 75 8.11 12.04 -2.76
C PHE A 75 8.21 13.22 -3.73
N GLY A 76 9.03 14.22 -3.36
CA GLY A 76 9.24 15.44 -4.13
C GLY A 76 8.25 16.56 -3.77
N PRO A 77 8.13 17.62 -4.60
CA PRO A 77 7.38 18.85 -4.27
C PRO A 77 5.86 18.67 -4.14
N ARG A 78 5.35 17.47 -4.37
CA ARG A 78 3.93 17.10 -4.28
C ARG A 78 3.71 15.93 -3.32
N ASN A 79 4.65 15.70 -2.41
CA ASN A 79 4.44 14.77 -1.31
C ASN A 79 3.32 15.29 -0.37
N CYS A 80 2.77 14.39 0.45
CA CYS A 80 1.72 14.76 1.38
C CYS A 80 2.27 15.65 2.49
N LEU A 81 1.84 16.91 2.51
CA LEU A 81 2.18 17.86 3.59
C LEU A 81 1.70 17.38 4.96
N GLY A 82 0.59 16.63 4.99
CA GLY A 82 -0.03 16.09 6.20
C GLY A 82 0.56 14.76 6.70
N GLN A 83 1.62 14.22 6.09
CA GLN A 83 2.14 12.88 6.44
C GLN A 83 2.48 12.73 7.93
N THR A 84 3.03 13.78 8.55
CA THR A 84 3.42 13.74 9.96
C THR A 84 2.19 13.63 10.86
N LEU A 85 1.16 14.43 10.60
CA LEU A 85 -0.09 14.40 11.34
C LEU A 85 -0.81 13.06 11.12
N ALA A 86 -0.92 12.61 9.87
CA ALA A 86 -1.55 11.34 9.53
C ALA A 86 -0.88 10.16 10.25
N MET A 87 0.45 10.11 10.28
CA MET A 87 1.17 9.04 10.99
C MET A 87 0.98 9.10 12.51
N LEU A 88 0.89 10.31 13.09
CA LEU A 88 0.61 10.48 14.52
C LEU A 88 -0.80 9.99 14.86
N GLU A 89 -1.80 10.40 14.09
CA GLU A 89 -3.19 9.99 14.28
C GLU A 89 -3.38 8.50 14.08
N ILE A 90 -2.84 7.92 12.99
CA ILE A 90 -2.93 6.47 12.72
C ILE A 90 -2.34 5.66 13.87
N LYS A 91 -1.16 6.03 14.37
CA LYS A 91 -0.52 5.34 15.50
C LYS A 91 -1.34 5.47 16.78
N THR A 92 -1.88 6.66 17.05
CA THR A 92 -2.66 6.94 18.25
C THR A 92 -3.98 6.15 18.23
N VAL A 93 -4.72 6.23 17.12
CA VAL A 93 -5.96 5.48 16.93
C VAL A 93 -5.68 3.98 17.02
N LEU A 94 -4.67 3.47 16.33
CA LEU A 94 -4.33 2.05 16.39
C LEU A 94 -4.04 1.59 17.82
N ALA A 95 -3.18 2.31 18.55
CA ALA A 95 -2.82 1.97 19.93
C ALA A 95 -4.02 1.97 20.87
N LEU A 96 -4.93 2.95 20.74
CA LEU A 96 -6.17 2.99 21.53
C LEU A 96 -7.13 1.87 21.12
N THR A 97 -7.28 1.62 19.82
CA THR A 97 -8.18 0.58 19.31
C THR A 97 -7.78 -0.80 19.80
N VAL A 98 -6.50 -1.18 19.68
CA VAL A 98 -6.03 -2.51 20.12
C VAL A 98 -6.00 -2.67 21.64
N ARG A 99 -5.97 -1.55 22.38
CA ARG A 99 -6.02 -1.57 23.85
C ARG A 99 -7.44 -1.79 24.38
N GLU A 100 -8.42 -1.14 23.76
CA GLU A 100 -9.80 -1.10 24.27
C GLU A 100 -10.71 -2.17 23.65
N PHE A 101 -10.38 -2.67 22.45
CA PHE A 101 -11.29 -3.53 21.68
C PHE A 101 -10.63 -4.83 21.19
N ASP A 102 -11.40 -5.91 21.25
CA ASP A 102 -11.15 -7.15 20.50
C ASP A 102 -11.97 -7.11 19.20
N ILE A 103 -11.27 -7.13 18.06
CA ILE A 103 -11.86 -7.02 16.72
C ILE A 103 -11.60 -8.33 15.98
N ARG A 104 -12.67 -9.02 15.59
CA ARG A 104 -12.58 -10.30 14.87
C ARG A 104 -13.27 -10.24 13.52
N PRO A 105 -12.68 -10.79 12.45
CA PRO A 105 -13.33 -10.86 11.14
C PRO A 105 -14.60 -11.71 11.23
N ALA A 106 -15.66 -11.26 10.54
CA ALA A 106 -16.98 -11.89 10.56
C ALA A 106 -17.49 -12.25 9.15
N TYR A 107 -16.57 -12.60 8.25
CA TYR A 107 -16.86 -12.88 6.85
C TYR A 107 -17.85 -14.05 6.66
N ASP A 108 -17.80 -15.10 7.49
CA ASP A 108 -18.74 -16.23 7.36
C ASP A 108 -20.20 -15.81 7.59
N ALA A 109 -20.43 -14.93 8.57
CA ALA A 109 -21.75 -14.37 8.85
C ALA A 109 -22.18 -13.39 7.76
N TRP A 110 -21.23 -12.63 7.21
CA TRP A 110 -21.46 -11.70 6.10
C TRP A 110 -21.88 -12.43 4.81
N ASP A 111 -21.14 -13.47 4.44
CA ASP A 111 -21.31 -14.24 3.22
C ASP A 111 -22.66 -15.00 3.17
N LYS A 112 -23.22 -15.38 4.33
CA LYS A 112 -24.56 -15.97 4.42
C LYS A 112 -25.68 -14.99 4.05
N LYS A 113 -25.45 -13.69 4.29
CA LYS A 113 -26.45 -12.62 4.09
C LYS A 113 -26.30 -11.91 2.75
N HIS A 114 -25.10 -11.94 2.16
CA HIS A 114 -24.77 -11.21 0.95
C HIS A 114 -24.33 -12.16 -0.15
N ARG A 115 -24.98 -12.07 -1.31
CA ARG A 115 -24.53 -12.80 -2.50
C ARG A 115 -23.31 -12.10 -3.09
N ILE A 116 -22.13 -12.65 -2.87
CA ILE A 116 -20.87 -12.11 -3.41
C ILE A 116 -20.78 -12.42 -4.90
N CYS A 117 -20.82 -11.38 -5.74
CA CYS A 117 -20.62 -11.45 -7.19
C CYS A 117 -19.23 -10.94 -7.62
N ARG A 118 -18.27 -10.87 -6.69
CA ARG A 118 -16.90 -10.39 -6.88
C ARG A 118 -15.89 -11.44 -6.41
N LEU A 119 -14.60 -11.19 -6.63
CA LEU A 119 -13.51 -12.02 -6.08
C LEU A 119 -13.67 -12.16 -4.57
N ARG A 120 -13.60 -13.39 -4.06
CA ARG A 120 -13.65 -13.63 -2.60
C ARG A 120 -12.31 -13.32 -1.96
N THR A 121 -11.23 -13.71 -2.61
CA THR A 121 -9.86 -13.51 -2.13
C THR A 121 -9.00 -12.89 -3.22
N ALA A 122 -8.02 -12.10 -2.83
CA ALA A 122 -6.95 -11.64 -3.69
C ALA A 122 -5.62 -11.88 -3.00
N PHE A 123 -4.65 -12.45 -3.73
CA PHE A 123 -3.32 -12.80 -3.19
C PHE A 123 -3.36 -13.70 -1.95
N GLY A 124 -4.35 -14.59 -1.85
CA GLY A 124 -4.55 -15.48 -0.70
C GLY A 124 -5.32 -14.85 0.47
N GLU A 125 -5.59 -13.54 0.43
CA GLU A 125 -6.23 -12.81 1.54
C GLU A 125 -7.72 -12.55 1.28
N ARG A 126 -8.54 -12.66 2.34
CA ARG A 126 -9.97 -12.32 2.31
C ARG A 126 -10.19 -10.80 2.38
N ALA A 127 -9.38 -10.12 3.20
CA ALA A 127 -9.34 -8.68 3.33
C ALA A 127 -8.27 -8.13 2.38
N TYR A 128 -8.70 -7.62 1.22
CA TYR A 128 -7.79 -7.05 0.24
C TYR A 128 -8.21 -5.63 -0.14
N GLN A 129 -7.26 -4.83 -0.60
CA GLN A 129 -7.49 -3.43 -0.97
C GLN A 129 -8.36 -3.34 -2.23
N VAL A 130 -9.44 -2.58 -2.15
CA VAL A 130 -10.31 -2.19 -3.26
C VAL A 130 -10.19 -0.69 -3.45
N GLU A 131 -9.76 -0.26 -4.63
CA GLU A 131 -9.71 1.15 -5.00
C GLU A 131 -11.13 1.71 -5.11
N GLY A 132 -11.38 2.79 -4.36
CA GLY A 132 -12.51 3.67 -4.58
C GLY A 132 -12.15 4.77 -5.58
N GLY A 133 -13.13 5.31 -6.29
CA GLY A 133 -12.90 6.48 -7.15
C GLY A 133 -12.25 7.63 -6.35
N GLY A 134 -11.33 8.37 -6.97
CA GLY A 134 -10.67 9.53 -6.36
C GLY A 134 -9.37 9.22 -5.60
N GLY A 135 -8.83 7.99 -5.68
CA GLY A 135 -7.53 7.63 -5.11
C GLY A 135 -7.56 7.22 -3.63
N GLY A 136 -8.76 7.06 -3.05
CA GLY A 136 -8.93 6.41 -1.76
C GLY A 136 -9.16 4.92 -1.94
N ALA A 137 -8.66 4.09 -1.03
CA ALA A 137 -8.90 2.66 -1.05
C ALA A 137 -9.58 2.19 0.24
N HIS A 138 -10.27 1.06 0.19
CA HIS A 138 -10.89 0.44 1.35
C HIS A 138 -10.76 -1.09 1.29
N PRO A 139 -10.89 -1.80 2.42
CA PRO A 139 -10.93 -3.26 2.39
C PRO A 139 -12.13 -3.80 1.60
N SER A 140 -11.96 -4.96 1.00
CA SER A 140 -13.03 -5.77 0.42
C SER A 140 -14.18 -5.92 1.42
N ASP A 141 -15.42 -5.77 0.91
CA ASP A 141 -16.66 -5.82 1.69
C ASP A 141 -16.70 -4.88 2.91
N ARG A 142 -15.86 -3.83 2.94
CA ARG A 142 -15.71 -2.89 4.07
C ARG A 142 -15.29 -3.55 5.39
N TYR A 143 -14.58 -4.68 5.31
CA TYR A 143 -14.08 -5.44 6.46
C TYR A 143 -15.17 -5.78 7.51
N PRO A 144 -16.11 -6.67 7.19
CA PRO A 144 -17.11 -7.15 8.15
C PRO A 144 -16.42 -7.75 9.38
N CYS A 145 -16.71 -7.20 10.56
CA CYS A 145 -16.11 -7.62 11.81
C CYS A 145 -17.10 -7.52 12.98
N THR A 146 -16.81 -8.28 14.03
CA THR A 146 -17.40 -8.09 15.36
C THR A 146 -16.42 -7.32 16.22
N VAL A 147 -16.95 -6.43 17.07
CA VAL A 147 -16.16 -5.62 18.00
C VAL A 147 -16.70 -5.83 19.41
N THR A 148 -15.83 -6.19 20.34
CA THR A 148 -16.13 -6.30 21.77
C THR A 148 -15.07 -5.54 22.57
N LEU A 149 -15.33 -5.22 23.84
CA LEU A 149 -14.29 -4.67 24.70
C LEU A 149 -13.20 -5.73 24.96
N ALA A 150 -11.94 -5.30 24.97
CA ALA A 150 -10.83 -6.14 25.39
C ALA A 150 -10.96 -6.45 26.89
N GLN A 151 -10.68 -7.70 27.28
CA GLN A 151 -10.72 -8.16 28.67
C GLN A 151 -9.39 -7.90 29.38
#